data_AF-A0A851M358-F1
#
_entry.id   AF-A0A851M358-F1
#
_cell.length_a   1.000
_cell.length_b   1.000
_cell.length_c   1.000
_cell.angle_alpha   90.00
_cell.angle_beta   90.00
_cell.angle_gamma   90.00
#
_symmetry.space_group_name_H-M   'P 1'
#
loop_
_entity.id
_entity.type
_entity.pdbx_description
1 polymer ?
#
loop_
_entity_poly.entity_id
_entity_poly.type
_entity_poly.pdbx_seq_one_letter_code
_entity_poly.pdbx_strand_id
1 'polypeptide(L)'
;MSHKAWMKTVPTENCDVLMTFPDTTDDHTLLWLLNHIRLGIPELIVQVRHHKHTRVYAFFVTATYESLLRGADEIGLRKPVKAEFGGGMRSFSCEEDYIYENIENELYFFTSQVGWGGMQDVGQGCGDVGMQGTSLQPMAHPVPRGAVPELAARGVIQQVFPLHEQRILKRLMKSWVQAVCEAQPLDEICDYFGVKIAMYFAWLGFYTSAMVYPAVFGSILYTFTESDQTSQDICCVVFAIFNVIWATLFLEEWKRRGAEFAYKWGTLDTPAESIEEPRPQFRGVKRISPVTSAEEFYYPPWKRLLFQCLVSLPVCLACLSCVFLLMLGCFQLQEFVLSIQELPRLIRFLPKIVLAVIVTACDEVYKKVAYWLNDMGA
;
A
#
# COMPACT_ATOMS: atom_id res chain seq x y z
N MET A 1 34.00 -21.61 -9.51
CA MET A 1 32.90 -22.47 -9.98
C MET A 1 31.57 -21.80 -9.63
N SER A 2 30.66 -21.78 -10.60
CA SER A 2 29.43 -20.98 -10.70
C SER A 2 28.50 -21.01 -9.48
N HIS A 3 28.15 -19.83 -8.95
CA HIS A 3 27.11 -19.55 -7.94
C HIS A 3 25.65 -19.80 -8.42
N LYS A 4 25.44 -20.61 -9.48
CA LYS A 4 24.12 -20.83 -10.11
C LYS A 4 23.23 -21.88 -9.45
N ALA A 5 23.63 -22.49 -8.34
CA ALA A 5 22.76 -23.42 -7.59
C ALA A 5 21.68 -22.70 -6.74
N TRP A 6 21.77 -21.38 -6.60
CA TRP A 6 21.03 -20.58 -5.60
C TRP A 6 19.66 -20.03 -6.02
N MET A 7 19.07 -20.54 -7.11
CA MET A 7 17.69 -20.17 -7.49
C MET A 7 16.92 -21.34 -8.11
N LYS A 8 17.12 -22.56 -7.64
CA LYS A 8 16.01 -23.52 -7.72
C LYS A 8 15.08 -23.20 -6.56
N THR A 9 14.29 -22.13 -6.73
CA THR A 9 13.04 -21.98 -5.99
C THR A 9 12.26 -23.25 -6.31
N VAL A 10 12.26 -24.21 -5.38
CA VAL A 10 11.26 -25.28 -5.45
C VAL A 10 9.94 -24.51 -5.36
N PRO A 11 9.13 -24.47 -6.43
CA PRO A 11 7.85 -23.80 -6.33
C PRO A 11 7.12 -24.47 -5.17
N THR A 12 6.78 -23.70 -4.15
CA THR A 12 5.81 -24.16 -3.16
C THR A 12 4.49 -24.18 -3.90
N GLU A 13 4.20 -25.30 -4.54
CA GLU A 13 2.89 -25.59 -5.08
C GLU A 13 1.93 -25.56 -3.87
N ASN A 14 0.92 -24.68 -3.94
CA ASN A 14 -0.13 -24.50 -2.94
C ASN A 14 0.35 -23.89 -1.61
N CYS A 15 0.89 -22.66 -1.67
CA CYS A 15 1.10 -21.84 -0.49
C CYS A 15 0.77 -20.38 -0.79
N ASP A 16 -0.04 -19.79 0.09
CA ASP A 16 -0.56 -18.43 -0.09
C ASP A 16 0.26 -17.44 0.74
N VAL A 17 0.60 -17.81 1.98
CA VAL A 17 1.26 -16.91 2.94
C VAL A 17 2.52 -17.51 3.53
N LEU A 18 3.58 -16.71 3.57
CA LEU A 18 4.82 -17.05 4.25
C LEU A 18 4.99 -16.20 5.51
N MET A 19 5.13 -16.87 6.65
CA MET A 19 5.51 -16.26 7.92
C MET A 19 6.96 -16.63 8.24
N THR A 20 7.79 -15.63 8.47
CA THR A 20 9.22 -15.80 8.80
C THR A 20 9.48 -15.40 10.25
N PHE A 21 10.40 -16.12 10.88
CA PHE A 21 10.76 -15.92 12.28
C PHE A 21 12.23 -15.54 12.41
N PRO A 22 12.60 -14.69 13.39
CA PRO A 22 14.00 -14.45 13.70
C PRO A 22 14.74 -15.75 14.08
N ASP A 23 16.05 -15.77 13.90
CA ASP A 23 16.92 -16.87 14.34
C ASP A 23 17.01 -17.00 15.87
N THR A 24 16.65 -15.94 16.59
CA THR A 24 16.61 -15.89 18.07
C THR A 24 15.36 -16.49 18.69
N THR A 25 14.36 -16.90 17.90
CA THR A 25 13.08 -17.37 18.43
C THR A 25 13.18 -18.82 18.90
N ASP A 26 12.84 -19.07 20.17
CA ASP A 26 12.88 -20.40 20.77
C ASP A 26 11.91 -21.38 20.09
N ASP A 27 12.34 -22.64 19.93
CA ASP A 27 11.51 -23.73 19.38
C ASP A 27 10.19 -23.91 20.15
N HIS A 28 10.19 -23.67 21.46
CA HIS A 28 8.98 -23.72 22.29
C HIS A 28 7.94 -22.68 21.87
N THR A 29 8.37 -21.45 21.55
CA THR A 29 7.49 -20.36 21.11
C THR A 29 6.91 -20.66 19.73
N LEU A 30 7.71 -21.24 18.84
CA LEU A 30 7.26 -21.67 17.51
C LEU A 30 6.22 -22.79 17.60
N LEU A 31 6.44 -23.79 18.46
CA LEU A 31 5.49 -24.88 18.69
C LEU A 31 4.21 -24.39 19.36
N TRP A 32 4.32 -23.45 20.31
CA TRP A 32 3.17 -22.79 20.93
C TRP A 32 2.31 -22.08 19.87
N LEU A 33 2.93 -21.27 19.01
CA LEU A 33 2.23 -20.55 17.94
C LEU A 33 1.60 -21.52 16.94
N LEU A 34 2.32 -22.56 16.53
CA LEU A 34 1.81 -23.59 15.62
C LEU A 34 0.58 -24.29 16.20
N ASN A 35 0.61 -24.64 17.48
CA ASN A 35 -0.53 -25.25 18.16
C ASN A 35 -1.70 -24.27 18.25
N HIS A 36 -1.45 -22.99 18.56
CA HIS A 36 -2.50 -21.98 18.58
C HIS A 36 -3.17 -21.81 17.21
N ILE A 37 -2.41 -21.74 16.12
CA ILE A 37 -2.97 -21.61 14.76
C ILE A 37 -3.83 -22.84 14.43
N ARG A 38 -3.32 -24.05 14.71
CA ARG A 38 -4.05 -25.31 14.42
C ARG A 38 -5.29 -25.51 15.27
N LEU A 39 -5.28 -25.05 16.51
CA LEU A 39 -6.42 -25.18 17.43
C LEU A 39 -7.48 -24.10 17.18
N GLY A 40 -7.05 -22.88 16.84
CA GLY A 40 -7.98 -21.79 16.59
C GLY A 40 -8.68 -21.92 15.23
N ILE A 41 -7.97 -22.36 14.20
CA ILE A 41 -8.54 -22.49 12.85
C ILE A 41 -8.13 -23.86 12.29
N PRO A 42 -8.94 -24.90 12.53
CA PRO A 42 -8.59 -26.27 12.13
C PRO A 42 -8.50 -26.44 10.61
N GLU A 43 -9.07 -25.52 9.84
CA GLU A 43 -9.11 -25.55 8.39
C GLU A 43 -7.84 -24.96 7.73
N LEU A 44 -6.96 -24.32 8.50
CA LEU A 44 -5.67 -23.82 8.01
C LEU A 44 -4.61 -24.92 8.01
N ILE A 45 -3.96 -25.07 6.87
CA ILE A 45 -2.87 -26.01 6.66
C ILE A 45 -1.55 -25.25 6.84
N VAL A 46 -0.83 -25.56 7.93
CA VAL A 46 0.48 -24.98 8.23
C VAL A 46 1.59 -26.01 8.00
N GLN A 47 2.45 -25.73 7.02
CA GLN A 47 3.69 -26.46 6.77
C GLN A 47 4.89 -25.70 7.35
N VAL A 48 5.61 -26.32 8.27
CA VAL A 48 6.84 -25.75 8.83
C VAL A 48 8.02 -26.18 7.98
N ARG A 49 8.84 -25.23 7.53
CA ARG A 49 10.12 -25.52 6.88
C ARG A 49 11.26 -24.85 7.62
N HIS A 50 12.35 -25.59 7.80
CA HIS A 50 13.59 -25.08 8.37
C HIS A 50 14.63 -24.90 7.26
N HIS A 51 15.15 -23.69 7.13
CA HIS A 51 16.13 -23.37 6.11
C HIS A 51 17.56 -23.60 6.63
N LYS A 52 18.23 -24.65 6.12
CA LYS A 52 19.54 -25.12 6.63
C LYS A 52 20.64 -24.06 6.68
N HIS A 53 20.65 -23.09 5.75
CA HIS A 53 21.72 -22.08 5.67
C HIS A 53 21.48 -20.84 6.53
N THR A 54 20.22 -20.44 6.69
CA THR A 54 19.86 -19.24 7.46
C THR A 54 19.46 -19.60 8.89
N ARG A 55 19.26 -20.88 9.20
CA ARG A 55 18.76 -21.40 10.49
C ARG A 55 17.43 -20.77 10.91
N VAL A 56 16.69 -20.27 9.94
CA VAL A 56 15.38 -19.64 10.14
C VAL A 56 14.29 -20.67 9.89
N TYR A 57 13.32 -20.68 10.78
CA TYR A 57 12.05 -21.36 10.57
C TYR A 57 11.10 -20.47 9.78
N ALA A 58 10.31 -21.07 8.92
CA ALA A 58 9.25 -20.39 8.21
C ALA A 58 7.99 -21.26 8.18
N PHE A 59 6.84 -20.63 8.40
CA PHE A 59 5.54 -21.27 8.30
C PHE A 59 4.93 -20.90 6.94
N PHE A 60 4.64 -21.93 6.17
CA PHE A 60 3.92 -21.85 4.90
C PHE A 60 2.47 -22.17 5.22
N VAL A 61 1.61 -21.18 5.07
CA VAL A 61 0.20 -21.27 5.45
C VAL A 61 -0.65 -21.26 4.18
N THR A 62 -1.54 -22.23 4.08
CA THR A 62 -2.56 -22.33 3.02
C THR A 62 -3.90 -22.76 3.63
N ALA A 63 -4.99 -22.43 2.96
CA ALA A 63 -6.35 -22.74 3.41
C ALA A 63 -7.05 -23.58 2.34
N THR A 64 -8.05 -24.36 2.74
CA THR A 64 -8.96 -24.99 1.77
C THR A 64 -9.88 -23.94 1.17
N TYR A 65 -10.36 -24.19 -0.06
CA TYR A 65 -11.30 -23.29 -0.73
C TYR A 65 -12.56 -22.99 0.12
N GLU A 66 -13.11 -24.01 0.78
CA GLU A 66 -14.27 -23.85 1.68
C GLU A 66 -13.96 -22.92 2.86
N SER A 67 -12.76 -23.00 3.42
CA SER A 67 -12.32 -22.13 4.50
C SER A 67 -12.14 -20.68 4.03
N LEU A 68 -11.60 -20.49 2.83
CA LEU A 68 -11.49 -19.17 2.21
C LEU A 68 -12.87 -18.56 1.93
N LEU A 69 -13.87 -19.37 1.54
CA LEU A 69 -15.26 -18.91 1.40
C LEU A 69 -15.81 -18.39 2.72
N ARG A 70 -15.66 -19.14 3.81
CA ARG A 70 -16.12 -18.71 5.14
C ARG A 70 -15.43 -17.44 5.60
N GLY A 71 -14.11 -17.35 5.45
CA GLY A 71 -13.36 -16.14 5.74
C GLY A 71 -13.81 -14.93 4.92
N ALA A 72 -14.18 -15.14 3.64
CA ALA A 72 -14.69 -14.07 2.79
C ALA A 72 -16.09 -13.58 3.20
N ASP A 73 -16.93 -14.46 3.75
CA ASP A 73 -18.25 -14.12 4.30
C ASP A 73 -18.10 -13.32 5.60
N GLU A 74 -17.21 -13.75 6.50
CA GLU A 74 -16.87 -13.04 7.74
C GLU A 74 -16.38 -11.61 7.49
N ILE A 75 -15.59 -11.42 6.42
CA ILE A 75 -15.09 -10.10 5.99
C ILE A 75 -16.16 -9.29 5.26
N GLY A 76 -17.26 -9.92 4.83
CA GLY A 76 -18.29 -9.29 4.02
C GLY A 76 -17.77 -8.83 2.65
N LEU A 77 -16.84 -9.59 2.07
CA LEU A 77 -16.17 -9.26 0.82
C LEU A 77 -17.17 -9.10 -0.31
N ARG A 78 -17.10 -8.02 -1.10
CA ARG A 78 -18.03 -7.85 -2.23
C ARG A 78 -17.63 -8.66 -3.45
N LYS A 79 -18.61 -9.33 -4.06
CA LYS A 79 -18.46 -10.13 -5.28
C LYS A 79 -19.54 -9.80 -6.32
N PRO A 80 -19.22 -9.95 -7.62
CA PRO A 80 -20.20 -9.77 -8.68
C PRO A 80 -21.25 -10.88 -8.64
N VAL A 81 -22.50 -10.47 -8.75
CA VAL A 81 -23.67 -11.35 -8.81
C VAL A 81 -23.99 -11.64 -10.28
N LYS A 82 -24.40 -12.88 -10.59
CA LYS A 82 -24.80 -13.27 -11.94
C LYS A 82 -25.94 -12.38 -12.44
N ALA A 83 -25.94 -12.06 -13.73
CA ALA A 83 -26.96 -11.21 -14.35
C ALA A 83 -28.41 -11.71 -14.13
N GLU A 84 -28.62 -13.02 -13.98
CA GLU A 84 -29.93 -13.62 -13.72
C GLU A 84 -30.53 -13.25 -12.35
N PHE A 85 -29.70 -12.90 -11.37
CA PHE A 85 -30.11 -12.51 -10.01
C PHE A 85 -30.09 -10.98 -9.79
N GLY A 86 -30.07 -10.19 -10.87
CA GLY A 86 -30.09 -8.71 -10.81
C GLY A 86 -28.74 -8.04 -11.01
N GLY A 87 -27.65 -8.81 -11.10
CA GLY A 87 -26.30 -8.30 -11.37
C GLY A 87 -25.74 -7.39 -10.26
N GLY A 88 -24.64 -6.71 -10.56
CA GLY A 88 -23.99 -5.77 -9.64
C GLY A 88 -23.11 -6.45 -8.59
N MET A 89 -22.73 -5.70 -7.56
CA MET A 89 -21.83 -6.16 -6.49
C MET A 89 -22.60 -6.33 -5.17
N ARG A 90 -22.48 -7.48 -4.52
CA ARG A 90 -23.10 -7.77 -3.21
C ARG A 90 -22.06 -8.32 -2.24
N SER A 91 -22.24 -8.08 -0.93
CA SER A 91 -21.45 -8.72 0.12
C SER A 91 -21.63 -10.22 0.03
N PHE A 92 -20.51 -10.94 -0.11
CA PHE A 92 -20.49 -12.38 -0.22
C PHE A 92 -21.13 -13.02 1.01
N SER A 93 -21.89 -14.08 0.79
CA SER A 93 -22.46 -14.91 1.83
C SER A 93 -22.41 -16.37 1.40
N CYS A 94 -21.96 -17.23 2.31
CA CYS A 94 -21.90 -18.68 2.08
C CYS A 94 -23.29 -19.31 1.96
N GLU A 95 -24.35 -18.68 2.50
CA GLU A 95 -25.71 -19.21 2.42
C GLU A 95 -26.32 -19.07 1.02
N GLU A 96 -25.94 -18.02 0.29
CA GLU A 96 -26.46 -17.69 -1.05
C GLU A 96 -25.34 -17.75 -2.10
N ASP A 97 -24.45 -18.74 -2.00
CA ASP A 97 -23.22 -18.83 -2.78
C ASP A 97 -23.46 -18.95 -4.31
N TYR A 98 -24.54 -19.62 -4.72
CA TYR A 98 -24.92 -19.86 -6.11
C TYR A 98 -25.24 -18.60 -6.93
N ILE A 99 -25.46 -17.45 -6.29
CA ILE A 99 -25.78 -16.18 -6.98
C ILE A 99 -24.53 -15.51 -7.56
N TYR A 100 -23.33 -15.87 -7.08
CA TYR A 100 -22.09 -15.18 -7.45
C TYR A 100 -21.46 -15.74 -8.73
N GLU A 101 -20.84 -14.87 -9.51
CA GLU A 101 -20.15 -15.27 -10.74
C GLU A 101 -18.86 -16.06 -10.41
N ASN A 102 -18.58 -17.09 -11.22
CA ASN A 102 -17.35 -17.89 -11.17
C ASN A 102 -17.06 -18.62 -9.84
N ILE A 103 -18.06 -18.83 -8.97
CA ILE A 103 -17.87 -19.51 -7.68
C ILE A 103 -17.36 -20.96 -7.80
N GLU A 104 -17.58 -21.61 -8.93
CA GLU A 104 -17.09 -22.96 -9.18
C GLU A 104 -15.57 -23.02 -9.41
N ASN A 105 -14.93 -21.88 -9.72
CA ASN A 105 -13.51 -21.84 -10.05
C ASN A 105 -12.72 -21.05 -9.02
N GLU A 106 -12.02 -21.77 -8.15
CA GLU A 106 -11.18 -21.23 -7.08
C GLU A 106 -10.23 -20.10 -7.54
N LEU A 107 -9.61 -20.26 -8.71
CA LEU A 107 -8.63 -19.31 -9.25
C LEU A 107 -9.24 -17.98 -9.70
N TYR A 108 -10.50 -17.99 -10.14
CA TYR A 108 -11.20 -16.77 -10.58
C TYR A 108 -12.07 -16.18 -9.47
N PHE A 109 -12.57 -17.02 -8.56
CA PHE A 109 -13.39 -16.56 -7.46
C PHE A 109 -12.54 -15.83 -6.41
N PHE A 110 -11.46 -16.47 -5.94
CA PHE A 110 -10.48 -15.84 -5.07
C PHE A 110 -9.27 -15.42 -5.87
N THR A 111 -9.23 -14.14 -6.20
CA THR A 111 -8.02 -13.50 -6.67
C THR A 111 -6.94 -13.57 -5.57
N SER A 112 -5.67 -13.74 -5.97
CA SER A 112 -4.56 -14.07 -5.05
C SER A 112 -4.44 -13.16 -3.82
N GLN A 113 -4.81 -11.89 -3.94
CA GLN A 113 -4.85 -10.97 -2.81
C GLN A 113 -6.11 -11.08 -1.95
N VAL A 114 -7.25 -11.40 -2.53
CA VAL A 114 -8.48 -11.60 -1.77
C VAL A 114 -8.37 -12.87 -0.91
N GLY A 115 -7.76 -13.92 -1.45
CA GLY A 115 -7.38 -15.10 -0.66
C GLY A 115 -6.44 -14.72 0.50
N TRP A 116 -5.47 -13.83 0.26
CA TRP A 116 -4.59 -13.30 1.31
C TRP A 116 -5.32 -12.45 2.36
N GLY A 117 -6.22 -11.55 1.95
CA GLY A 117 -7.03 -10.73 2.85
C GLY A 117 -7.91 -11.59 3.75
N GLY A 118 -8.56 -12.61 3.17
CA GLY A 118 -9.26 -13.67 3.90
C GLY A 118 -8.38 -14.34 4.94
N MET A 119 -7.17 -14.74 4.54
CA MET A 119 -6.23 -15.45 5.39
C MET A 119 -5.70 -14.62 6.56
N GLN A 120 -5.46 -13.33 6.33
CA GLN A 120 -4.96 -12.41 7.35
C GLN A 120 -5.99 -12.26 8.47
N ASP A 121 -7.26 -12.09 8.11
CA ASP A 121 -8.35 -11.88 9.06
C ASP A 121 -8.78 -13.19 9.76
N VAL A 122 -8.82 -14.31 9.04
CA VAL A 122 -9.05 -15.65 9.63
C VAL A 122 -8.00 -15.94 10.70
N GLY A 123 -6.71 -15.62 10.44
CA GLY A 123 -5.64 -15.70 11.44
C GLY A 123 -5.83 -14.77 12.65
N GLN A 124 -6.63 -13.71 12.54
CA GLN A 124 -6.94 -12.73 13.59
C GLN A 124 -8.20 -13.08 14.40
N GLY A 125 -9.17 -13.80 13.81
CA GLY A 125 -10.35 -14.38 14.49
C GLY A 125 -10.01 -15.46 15.54
N CYS A 126 -8.78 -15.98 15.51
CA CYS A 126 -8.22 -16.89 16.52
C CYS A 126 -8.14 -16.30 17.95
N GLY A 127 -8.37 -14.98 18.10
CA GLY A 127 -8.37 -14.28 19.39
C GLY A 127 -9.52 -14.64 20.35
N ASP A 128 -10.58 -15.31 19.90
CA ASP A 128 -11.76 -15.60 20.73
C ASP A 128 -11.71 -16.96 21.48
N VAL A 129 -10.65 -17.76 21.34
CA VAL A 129 -10.49 -19.00 22.13
C VAL A 129 -9.97 -18.65 23.53
N GLY A 130 -10.92 -18.47 24.45
CA GLY A 130 -10.69 -18.14 25.85
C GLY A 130 -9.65 -19.04 26.54
N MET A 131 -8.70 -18.42 27.24
CA MET A 131 -7.82 -19.10 28.17
C MET A 131 -8.63 -19.64 29.36
N GLN A 132 -8.94 -20.94 29.36
CA GLN A 132 -9.16 -21.71 30.58
C GLN A 132 -8.22 -22.91 30.61
N GLY A 133 -7.21 -22.81 31.50
CA GLY A 133 -6.19 -23.84 31.74
C GLY A 133 -5.06 -23.76 30.72
N THR A 134 -3.80 -23.50 31.06
CA THR A 134 -2.98 -24.25 32.01
C THR A 134 -1.73 -23.42 32.30
N SER A 135 -1.29 -23.46 33.55
CA SER A 135 -0.16 -22.73 34.13
C SER A 135 1.20 -23.07 33.53
N LEU A 136 1.70 -22.28 32.58
CA LEU A 136 3.14 -22.18 32.27
C LEU A 136 3.46 -20.73 31.86
N GLN A 137 4.04 -19.98 32.80
CA GLN A 137 4.59 -18.60 32.73
C GLN A 137 3.73 -17.50 32.06
N PRO A 138 3.30 -16.47 32.82
CA PRO A 138 2.28 -15.53 32.35
C PRO A 138 2.87 -14.46 31.42
N MET A 139 2.65 -14.58 30.12
CA MET A 139 2.40 -13.36 29.34
C MET A 139 1.07 -12.80 29.84
N ALA A 140 1.14 -11.80 30.72
CA ALA A 140 0.08 -11.39 31.64
C ALA A 140 -1.13 -10.67 31.00
N HIS A 141 -1.39 -10.81 29.70
CA HIS A 141 -2.50 -10.12 29.04
C HIS A 141 -3.24 -11.07 28.10
N PRO A 142 -4.59 -11.13 28.14
CA PRO A 142 -5.37 -11.84 27.12
C PRO A 142 -5.02 -11.22 25.76
N VAL A 143 -4.65 -12.06 24.79
CA VAL A 143 -4.35 -11.65 23.42
C VAL A 143 -5.67 -11.16 22.81
N PRO A 144 -5.86 -9.85 22.58
CA PRO A 144 -7.07 -9.34 21.96
C PRO A 144 -7.01 -9.61 20.44
N ARG A 145 -8.12 -9.37 19.73
CA ARG A 145 -8.21 -9.37 18.26
C ARG A 145 -6.92 -8.84 17.60
N GLY A 146 -6.34 -9.60 16.67
CA GLY A 146 -5.11 -9.20 15.98
C GLY A 146 -3.81 -9.81 16.54
N ALA A 147 -3.75 -11.13 16.75
CA ALA A 147 -2.55 -11.80 17.29
C ALA A 147 -1.30 -11.64 16.42
N VAL A 148 -1.43 -11.70 15.08
CA VAL A 148 -0.29 -11.66 14.16
C VAL A 148 0.42 -10.30 14.16
N PRO A 149 -0.28 -9.15 14.03
CA PRO A 149 0.39 -7.85 14.08
C PRO A 149 1.02 -7.53 15.43
N GLU A 150 0.43 -7.98 16.55
CA GLU A 150 1.02 -7.80 17.88
C GLU A 150 2.29 -8.66 18.06
N LEU A 151 2.27 -9.91 17.61
CA LEU A 151 3.46 -10.78 17.62
C LEU A 151 4.57 -10.24 16.71
N ALA A 152 4.22 -9.60 15.60
CA ALA A 152 5.18 -8.89 14.76
C ALA A 152 5.75 -7.65 15.47
N ALA A 153 4.91 -6.85 16.14
CA ALA A 153 5.35 -5.68 16.91
C ALA A 153 6.26 -6.06 18.09
N ARG A 154 6.02 -7.22 18.70
CA ARG A 154 6.86 -7.80 19.77
C ARG A 154 8.14 -8.47 19.25
N GLY A 155 8.33 -8.56 17.94
CA GLY A 155 9.50 -9.17 17.31
C GLY A 155 9.53 -10.71 17.38
N VAL A 156 8.41 -11.36 17.70
CA VAL A 156 8.30 -12.83 17.65
C VAL A 156 8.20 -13.30 16.20
N ILE A 157 7.39 -12.60 15.40
CA ILE A 157 7.27 -12.78 13.95
C ILE A 157 8.12 -11.70 13.28
N GLN A 158 8.98 -12.08 12.33
CA GLN A 158 9.80 -11.13 11.61
C GLN A 158 9.00 -10.43 10.52
N GLN A 159 8.42 -11.21 9.61
CA GLN A 159 7.63 -10.72 8.48
C GLN A 159 6.58 -11.75 8.07
N VAL A 160 5.42 -11.25 7.63
CA VAL A 160 4.36 -12.02 6.98
C VAL A 160 4.11 -11.40 5.61
N PHE A 161 4.22 -12.18 4.55
CA PHE A 161 3.97 -11.68 3.19
C PHE A 161 3.36 -12.76 2.29
N PRO A 162 2.50 -12.36 1.33
CA PRO A 162 1.95 -13.27 0.35
C PRO A 162 3.02 -13.74 -0.63
N LEU A 163 2.90 -14.97 -1.13
CA LEU A 163 3.80 -15.50 -2.15
C LEU A 163 3.30 -15.18 -3.56
N HIS A 164 4.22 -14.77 -4.43
CA HIS A 164 3.89 -14.47 -5.83
C HIS A 164 3.68 -15.74 -6.65
N GLU A 165 2.52 -15.85 -7.30
CA GLU A 165 2.33 -16.84 -8.34
C GLU A 165 3.07 -16.45 -9.63
N GLN A 166 4.15 -17.19 -9.91
CA GLN A 166 5.06 -16.90 -11.03
C GLN A 166 4.40 -17.05 -12.40
N ARG A 167 3.33 -17.84 -12.52
CA ARG A 167 2.61 -18.06 -13.79
C ARG A 167 1.86 -16.79 -14.21
N ILE A 168 1.05 -16.25 -13.31
CA ILE A 168 0.29 -15.01 -13.54
C ILE A 168 1.24 -13.83 -13.75
N LEU A 169 2.28 -13.72 -12.93
CA LEU A 169 3.26 -12.63 -13.05
C LEU A 169 3.95 -12.62 -14.42
N LYS A 170 4.32 -13.78 -14.97
CA LYS A 170 4.90 -13.87 -16.32
C LYS A 170 3.92 -13.48 -17.41
N ARG A 171 2.64 -13.86 -17.27
CA ARG A 171 1.57 -13.44 -18.18
C ARG A 171 1.42 -11.92 -18.17
N LEU A 172 1.30 -11.35 -16.97
CA LEU A 172 1.13 -9.91 -16.76
C LEU A 172 2.35 -9.12 -17.28
N MET A 173 3.58 -9.60 -17.05
CA MET A 173 4.79 -8.97 -17.58
C MET A 173 4.76 -8.88 -19.12
N LYS A 174 4.22 -9.90 -19.80
CA LYS A 174 4.12 -9.91 -21.26
C LYS A 174 2.98 -9.01 -21.78
N SER A 175 1.80 -9.06 -21.15
CA SER A 175 0.62 -8.30 -21.60
C SER A 175 0.62 -6.83 -21.17
N TRP A 176 1.35 -6.47 -20.12
CA TRP A 176 1.35 -5.11 -19.58
C TRP A 176 2.68 -4.39 -19.75
N VAL A 177 3.80 -4.98 -19.29
CA VAL A 177 5.10 -4.28 -19.27
C VAL A 177 5.77 -4.27 -20.64
N GLN A 178 5.67 -5.37 -21.38
CA GLN A 178 6.27 -5.50 -22.72
C GLN A 178 5.37 -4.95 -23.83
N ALA A 179 4.08 -4.80 -23.57
CA ALA A 179 3.10 -4.28 -24.51
C ALA A 179 3.16 -2.74 -24.53
N VAL A 180 4.04 -2.19 -25.35
CA VAL A 180 4.20 -0.73 -25.50
C VAL A 180 3.03 -0.18 -26.31
N CYS A 181 2.41 0.89 -25.81
CA CYS A 181 1.25 1.58 -26.42
C CYS A 181 -0.07 0.79 -26.48
N GLU A 182 -0.17 -0.35 -25.78
CA GLU A 182 -1.47 -1.02 -25.56
C GLU A 182 -2.16 -0.45 -24.32
N ALA A 183 -3.49 -0.59 -24.27
CA ALA A 183 -4.26 -0.21 -23.09
C ALA A 183 -3.85 -1.09 -21.90
N GLN A 184 -3.63 -0.48 -20.74
CA GLN A 184 -3.21 -1.22 -19.55
C GLN A 184 -4.34 -2.15 -19.08
N PRO A 185 -4.05 -3.45 -18.79
CA PRO A 185 -5.04 -4.39 -18.30
C PRO A 185 -5.30 -4.16 -16.79
N LEU A 186 -6.05 -3.09 -16.48
CA LEU A 186 -6.28 -2.64 -15.09
C LEU A 186 -6.99 -3.69 -14.23
N ASP A 187 -7.90 -4.46 -14.81
CA ASP A 187 -8.63 -5.51 -14.08
C ASP A 187 -7.69 -6.65 -13.67
N GLU A 188 -6.81 -7.11 -14.55
CA GLU A 188 -5.82 -8.15 -14.21
C GLU A 188 -4.81 -7.66 -13.15
N ILE A 189 -4.46 -6.38 -13.18
CA ILE A 189 -3.61 -5.75 -12.17
C ILE A 189 -4.36 -5.69 -10.83
N CYS A 190 -5.65 -5.36 -10.85
CA CYS A 190 -6.50 -5.34 -9.66
C CYS A 190 -6.67 -6.74 -9.05
N ASP A 191 -6.85 -7.76 -9.89
CA ASP A 191 -6.98 -9.13 -9.45
C ASP A 191 -5.67 -9.66 -8.82
N TYR A 192 -4.52 -9.26 -9.34
CA TYR A 192 -3.24 -9.76 -8.83
C TYR A 192 -2.66 -8.93 -7.67
N PHE A 193 -2.65 -7.60 -7.79
CA PHE A 193 -2.04 -6.65 -6.84
C PHE A 193 -3.05 -5.85 -6.02
N GLY A 194 -4.35 -6.06 -6.25
CA GLY A 194 -5.42 -5.43 -5.50
C GLY A 194 -5.78 -4.02 -5.94
N VAL A 195 -6.88 -3.55 -5.38
CA VAL A 195 -7.51 -2.28 -5.73
C VAL A 195 -6.59 -1.09 -5.49
N LYS A 196 -5.84 -1.07 -4.37
CA LYS A 196 -4.94 0.06 -4.03
C LYS A 196 -3.84 0.24 -5.09
N ILE A 197 -3.20 -0.85 -5.54
CA ILE A 197 -2.13 -0.80 -6.54
C ILE A 197 -2.72 -0.55 -7.94
N ALA A 198 -3.83 -1.19 -8.29
CA ALA A 198 -4.50 -0.98 -9.56
C ALA A 198 -5.00 0.47 -9.73
N MET A 199 -5.54 1.08 -8.67
CA MET A 199 -5.95 2.49 -8.69
C MET A 199 -4.77 3.43 -8.96
N TYR A 200 -3.60 3.14 -8.38
CA TYR A 200 -2.37 3.89 -8.67
C TYR A 200 -1.98 3.77 -10.16
N PHE A 201 -1.98 2.57 -10.72
CA PHE A 201 -1.65 2.39 -12.14
C PHE A 201 -2.70 2.98 -13.08
N ALA A 202 -3.98 2.91 -12.72
CA ALA A 202 -5.06 3.58 -13.44
C ALA A 202 -4.86 5.11 -13.46
N TRP A 203 -4.50 5.70 -12.31
CA TRP A 203 -4.14 7.11 -12.22
C TRP A 203 -2.93 7.44 -13.09
N LEU A 204 -1.88 6.62 -13.05
CA LEU A 204 -0.65 6.85 -13.80
C LEU A 204 -0.90 6.79 -15.31
N GLY A 205 -1.65 5.80 -15.79
CA GLY A 205 -2.07 5.69 -17.18
C GLY A 205 -2.94 6.88 -17.61
N PHE A 206 -3.87 7.31 -16.77
CA PHE A 206 -4.67 8.49 -17.02
C PHE A 206 -3.81 9.77 -17.11
N TYR A 207 -2.95 10.01 -16.13
CA TYR A 207 -2.06 11.16 -16.07
C TYR A 207 -1.13 11.24 -17.29
N THR A 208 -0.49 10.14 -17.65
CA THR A 208 0.41 10.08 -18.82
C THR A 208 -0.32 10.34 -20.13
N SER A 209 -1.52 9.77 -20.32
CA SER A 209 -2.34 10.04 -21.51
C SER A 209 -2.82 11.50 -21.57
N ALA A 210 -3.19 12.09 -20.42
CA ALA A 210 -3.66 13.47 -20.35
C ALA A 210 -2.53 14.50 -20.54
N MET A 211 -1.30 14.16 -20.15
CA MET A 211 -0.11 15.02 -20.37
C MET A 211 0.22 15.22 -21.86
N VAL A 212 -0.28 14.37 -22.75
CA VAL A 212 -0.10 14.55 -24.20
C VAL A 212 -0.73 15.84 -24.70
N TYR A 213 -1.89 16.26 -24.16
CA TYR A 213 -2.56 17.48 -24.63
C TYR A 213 -1.73 18.76 -24.36
N PRO A 214 -1.26 19.03 -23.12
CA PRO A 214 -0.39 20.17 -22.88
C PRO A 214 0.97 20.07 -23.57
N ALA A 215 1.53 18.86 -23.70
CA ALA A 215 2.80 18.65 -24.39
C ALA A 215 2.72 19.04 -25.87
N VAL A 216 1.68 18.58 -26.58
CA VAL A 216 1.47 18.92 -28.00
C VAL A 216 1.15 20.39 -28.16
N PHE A 217 0.19 20.91 -27.39
CA PHE A 217 -0.22 22.31 -27.50
C PHE A 217 0.91 23.29 -27.14
N GLY A 218 1.63 23.01 -26.05
CA GLY A 218 2.80 23.79 -25.63
C GLY A 218 3.94 23.74 -26.65
N SER A 219 4.20 22.58 -27.26
CA SER A 219 5.22 22.45 -28.31
C SER A 219 4.88 23.30 -29.54
N ILE A 220 3.61 23.33 -29.95
CA ILE A 220 3.14 24.16 -31.06
C ILE A 220 3.36 25.64 -30.74
N LEU A 221 2.90 26.11 -29.57
CA LEU A 221 3.07 27.52 -29.17
C LEU A 221 4.55 27.92 -29.02
N TYR A 222 5.40 26.99 -28.58
CA TYR A 222 6.84 27.22 -28.48
C TYR A 222 7.46 27.54 -29.85
N THR A 223 7.05 26.86 -30.92
CA THR A 223 7.55 27.16 -32.27
C THR A 223 7.15 28.55 -32.78
N PHE A 224 6.00 29.07 -32.36
CA PHE A 224 5.54 30.41 -32.73
C PHE A 224 6.20 31.54 -31.92
N THR A 225 6.73 31.22 -30.74
CA THR A 225 7.35 32.19 -29.83
C THR A 225 8.64 32.80 -30.41
N GLU A 226 9.35 32.09 -31.29
CA GLU A 226 10.60 32.54 -31.92
C GLU A 226 10.43 33.70 -32.93
N SER A 227 9.19 34.13 -33.21
CA SER A 227 8.88 35.10 -34.27
C SER A 227 8.94 36.56 -33.84
N ASP A 228 8.37 36.94 -32.70
CA ASP A 228 8.24 38.34 -32.24
C ASP A 228 7.95 38.44 -30.73
N GLN A 229 8.34 39.54 -30.08
CA GLN A 229 8.08 39.78 -28.64
C GLN A 229 6.57 39.84 -28.33
N THR A 230 5.77 40.40 -29.25
CA THR A 230 4.31 40.49 -29.12
C THR A 230 3.63 39.13 -29.29
N SER A 231 4.18 38.24 -30.13
CA SER A 231 3.65 36.90 -30.30
C SER A 231 3.96 36.02 -29.08
N GLN A 232 5.11 36.22 -28.42
CA GLN A 232 5.45 35.58 -27.15
C GLN A 232 4.42 35.87 -26.05
N ASP A 233 4.11 37.15 -25.80
CA ASP A 233 3.15 37.55 -24.75
C ASP A 233 1.76 36.96 -25.00
N ILE A 234 1.29 37.00 -26.26
CA ILE A 234 0.00 36.42 -26.65
C ILE A 234 0.02 34.90 -26.46
N CYS A 235 1.07 34.20 -26.89
CA CYS A 235 1.21 32.75 -26.71
C CYS A 235 1.22 32.36 -25.23
N CYS A 236 1.89 33.12 -24.37
CA CYS A 236 1.90 32.88 -22.93
C CYS A 236 0.51 33.00 -22.30
N VAL A 237 -0.26 34.03 -22.65
CA VAL A 237 -1.64 34.22 -22.15
C VAL A 237 -2.55 33.09 -22.61
N VAL A 238 -2.47 32.72 -23.90
CA VAL A 238 -3.25 31.61 -24.48
C VAL A 238 -2.90 30.29 -23.78
N PHE A 239 -1.62 30.02 -23.56
CA PHE A 239 -1.18 28.81 -22.85
C PHE A 239 -1.63 28.78 -21.39
N ALA A 240 -1.61 29.92 -20.69
CA ALA A 240 -2.07 30.01 -19.31
C ALA A 240 -3.58 29.69 -19.20
N ILE A 241 -4.41 30.28 -20.06
CA ILE A 241 -5.85 29.99 -20.11
C ILE A 241 -6.09 28.50 -20.41
N PHE A 242 -5.38 27.95 -21.40
CA PHE A 242 -5.45 26.53 -21.72
C PHE A 242 -5.09 25.66 -20.52
N ASN A 243 -4.01 25.95 -19.80
CA ASN A 243 -3.58 25.14 -18.64
C ASN A 243 -4.61 25.15 -17.51
N VAL A 244 -5.25 26.30 -17.24
CA VAL A 244 -6.29 26.39 -16.22
C VAL A 244 -7.50 25.53 -16.60
N ILE A 245 -7.95 25.61 -17.86
CA ILE A 245 -9.08 24.81 -18.36
C ILE A 245 -8.71 23.32 -18.39
N TRP A 246 -7.54 22.99 -18.90
CA TRP A 246 -7.07 21.60 -18.97
C TRP A 246 -6.92 21.00 -17.57
N ALA A 247 -6.37 21.72 -16.60
CA ALA A 247 -6.19 21.23 -15.23
C ALA A 247 -7.53 20.99 -14.52
N THR A 248 -8.53 21.87 -14.72
CA THR A 248 -9.86 21.65 -14.14
C THR A 248 -10.56 20.45 -14.76
N LEU A 249 -10.54 20.33 -16.09
CA LEU A 249 -11.08 19.16 -16.80
C LEU A 249 -10.39 17.87 -16.38
N PHE A 250 -9.06 17.87 -16.28
CA PHE A 250 -8.27 16.72 -15.84
C PHE A 250 -8.69 16.22 -14.46
N LEU A 251 -8.84 17.12 -13.49
CA LEU A 251 -9.23 16.76 -12.13
C LEU A 251 -10.68 16.24 -12.06
N GLU A 252 -11.61 16.86 -12.77
CA GLU A 252 -13.01 16.41 -12.81
C GLU A 252 -13.17 15.07 -13.53
N GLU A 253 -12.43 14.86 -14.64
CA GLU A 253 -12.40 13.57 -15.32
C GLU A 253 -11.82 12.46 -14.44
N TRP A 254 -10.75 12.76 -13.69
CA TRP A 254 -10.18 11.79 -12.75
C TRP A 254 -11.18 11.43 -11.64
N LYS A 255 -11.87 12.41 -11.05
CA LYS A 255 -12.89 12.13 -10.03
C LYS A 255 -13.96 11.17 -10.54
N ARG A 256 -14.44 11.40 -11.77
CA ARG A 256 -15.45 10.53 -12.40
C ARG A 256 -14.91 9.13 -12.70
N ARG A 257 -13.72 9.02 -13.32
CA ARG A 257 -13.10 7.72 -13.64
C ARG A 257 -12.68 6.95 -12.38
N GLY A 258 -12.18 7.65 -11.37
CA GLY A 258 -11.83 7.07 -10.08
C GLY A 258 -13.07 6.47 -9.38
N ALA A 259 -14.21 7.15 -9.43
CA ALA A 259 -15.47 6.62 -8.93
C ALA A 259 -15.97 5.40 -9.73
N GLU A 260 -15.84 5.43 -11.07
CA GLU A 260 -16.16 4.29 -11.93
C GLU A 260 -15.32 3.05 -11.58
N PHE A 261 -14.00 3.21 -11.41
CA PHE A 261 -13.13 2.11 -11.01
C PHE A 261 -13.42 1.62 -9.58
N ALA A 262 -13.66 2.55 -8.63
CA ALA A 262 -14.03 2.19 -7.26
C ALA A 262 -15.35 1.40 -7.21
N TYR A 263 -16.33 1.77 -8.04
CA TYR A 263 -17.58 1.04 -8.20
C TYR A 263 -17.35 -0.34 -8.81
N LYS A 264 -16.64 -0.41 -9.95
CA LYS A 264 -16.33 -1.65 -10.65
C LYS A 264 -15.61 -2.67 -9.75
N TRP A 265 -14.69 -2.19 -8.92
CA TRP A 265 -13.93 -3.02 -7.99
C TRP A 265 -14.61 -3.19 -6.62
N GLY A 266 -15.84 -2.70 -6.43
CA GLY A 266 -16.65 -2.93 -5.23
C GLY A 266 -16.18 -2.20 -3.97
N THR A 267 -15.35 -1.16 -4.10
CA THR A 267 -14.77 -0.38 -2.99
C THR A 267 -15.41 0.99 -2.78
N LEU A 268 -16.40 1.36 -3.60
CA LEU A 268 -17.06 2.67 -3.51
C LEU A 268 -17.85 2.85 -2.21
N ASP A 269 -18.66 1.85 -1.84
CA ASP A 269 -19.60 1.92 -0.71
C ASP A 269 -19.07 1.25 0.57
N THR A 270 -17.82 0.80 0.58
CA THR A 270 -17.21 0.22 1.78
C THR A 270 -17.00 1.31 2.83
N PRO A 271 -17.60 1.19 4.03
CA PRO A 271 -17.45 2.20 5.08
C PRO A 271 -15.97 2.38 5.42
N ALA A 272 -15.49 3.62 5.39
CA ALA A 272 -14.08 3.93 5.67
C ALA A 272 -13.62 3.47 7.07
N GLU A 273 -14.55 3.28 8.01
CA GLU A 273 -14.28 2.84 9.38
C GLU A 273 -14.31 1.31 9.59
N SER A 274 -14.90 0.51 8.68
CA SER A 274 -15.15 -0.91 8.94
C SER A 274 -14.09 -1.87 8.39
N ILE A 275 -13.07 -1.38 7.67
CA ILE A 275 -12.07 -2.24 7.00
C ILE A 275 -10.65 -2.02 7.51
N GLU A 276 -10.32 -0.85 8.04
CA GLU A 276 -8.96 -0.62 8.54
C GLU A 276 -8.91 -0.87 10.03
N GLU A 277 -8.51 -2.10 10.38
CA GLU A 277 -8.06 -2.41 11.74
C GLU A 277 -7.10 -1.32 12.23
N PRO A 278 -7.19 -0.92 13.51
CA PRO A 278 -6.28 0.07 14.04
C PRO A 278 -4.84 -0.42 13.84
N ARG A 279 -3.98 0.48 13.33
CA ARG A 279 -2.55 0.19 13.11
C ARG A 279 -1.99 -0.52 14.35
N PRO A 280 -1.15 -1.57 14.22
CA PRO A 280 -0.68 -2.37 15.37
C PRO A 280 0.09 -1.55 16.42
N GLN A 281 0.64 -0.41 16.01
CA GLN A 281 1.38 0.52 16.86
C GLN A 281 0.49 1.57 17.53
N PHE A 282 -0.82 1.58 17.25
CA PHE A 282 -1.75 2.55 17.82
C PHE A 282 -1.89 2.33 19.32
N ARG A 283 -1.73 3.41 20.09
CA ARG A 283 -1.85 3.37 21.54
C ARG A 283 -3.05 4.22 21.95
N GLY A 284 -3.92 3.63 22.76
CA GLY A 284 -5.12 4.30 23.25
C GLY A 284 -5.60 3.72 24.57
N VAL A 285 -6.65 4.33 25.11
CA VAL A 285 -7.39 3.74 26.23
C VAL A 285 -8.40 2.76 25.65
N LYS A 286 -8.44 1.52 26.15
CA LYS A 286 -9.45 0.55 25.75
C LYS A 286 -10.84 1.09 26.12
N ARG A 287 -11.75 1.15 25.15
CA ARG A 287 -13.18 1.44 25.37
C ARG A 287 -14.03 0.48 24.55
N ILE A 288 -15.30 0.37 24.92
CA ILE A 288 -16.30 -0.30 24.07
C ILE A 288 -16.80 0.71 23.04
N SER A 289 -16.74 0.36 21.76
CA SER A 289 -17.21 1.21 20.67
C SER A 289 -18.73 1.42 20.78
N PRO A 290 -19.24 2.66 20.68
CA PRO A 290 -20.67 2.93 20.76
C PRO A 290 -21.45 2.44 19.53
N VAL A 291 -20.76 2.11 18.43
CA VAL A 291 -21.39 1.68 17.16
C VAL A 291 -21.32 0.16 17.01
N THR A 292 -20.14 -0.43 17.17
CA THR A 292 -19.92 -1.87 16.94
C THR A 292 -20.04 -2.71 18.21
N SER A 293 -20.12 -2.09 19.40
CA SER A 293 -20.04 -2.76 20.71
C SER A 293 -18.78 -3.62 20.90
N ALA A 294 -17.77 -3.48 20.04
CA ALA A 294 -16.50 -4.16 20.14
C ALA A 294 -15.51 -3.37 21.01
N GLU A 295 -14.55 -4.06 21.65
CA GLU A 295 -13.44 -3.39 22.32
C GLU A 295 -12.50 -2.75 21.31
N GLU A 296 -12.28 -1.44 21.43
CA GLU A 296 -11.38 -0.66 20.57
C GLU A 296 -10.42 0.18 21.41
N PHE A 297 -9.23 0.47 20.87
CA PHE A 297 -8.38 1.52 21.42
C PHE A 297 -8.93 2.88 21.00
N TYR A 298 -9.09 3.79 21.95
CA TYR A 298 -9.55 5.15 21.68
C TYR A 298 -8.52 6.18 22.09
N TYR A 299 -8.24 7.12 21.17
CA TYR A 299 -7.43 8.31 21.43
C TYR A 299 -8.27 9.57 21.20
N PRO A 300 -8.37 10.48 22.18
CA PRO A 300 -9.26 11.63 22.08
C PRO A 300 -8.79 12.64 21.01
N PRO A 301 -9.70 13.11 20.14
CA PRO A 301 -9.34 13.92 18.97
C PRO A 301 -8.76 15.28 19.35
N TRP A 302 -9.17 15.86 20.49
CA TRP A 302 -8.65 17.15 20.95
C TRP A 302 -7.18 17.07 21.36
N LYS A 303 -6.71 15.95 21.93
CA LYS A 303 -5.29 15.76 22.25
C LYS A 303 -4.46 15.61 20.97
N ARG A 304 -5.00 14.90 19.98
CA ARG A 304 -4.38 14.76 18.66
C ARG A 304 -4.25 16.12 17.97
N LEU A 305 -5.33 16.91 18.00
CA LEU A 305 -5.33 18.26 17.44
C LEU A 305 -4.34 19.17 18.16
N LEU A 306 -4.28 19.12 19.49
CA LEU A 306 -3.33 19.91 20.28
C LEU A 306 -1.88 19.57 19.94
N PHE A 307 -1.55 18.28 19.80
CA PHE A 307 -0.23 17.84 19.35
C PHE A 307 0.08 18.29 17.91
N GLN A 308 -0.89 18.17 17.00
CA GLN A 308 -0.74 18.62 15.61
C GLN A 308 -0.49 20.14 15.54
N CYS A 309 -1.23 20.94 16.29
CA CYS A 309 -1.11 22.40 16.27
C CYS A 309 0.12 22.92 17.02
N LEU A 310 0.47 22.34 18.17
CA LEU A 310 1.56 22.87 19.02
C LEU A 310 2.93 22.26 18.72
N VAL A 311 2.98 21.07 18.13
CA VAL A 311 4.25 20.35 17.86
C VAL A 311 4.46 20.17 16.37
N SER A 312 3.54 19.48 15.69
CA SER A 312 3.74 19.15 14.27
C SER A 312 3.82 20.39 13.38
N LEU A 313 2.86 21.31 13.49
CA LEU A 313 2.81 22.51 12.64
C LEU A 313 4.05 23.42 12.84
N PRO A 314 4.48 23.77 14.07
CA PRO A 314 5.69 24.57 14.26
C PRO A 314 6.95 23.89 13.74
N VAL A 315 7.09 22.57 13.91
CA VAL A 315 8.23 21.82 13.38
C VAL A 315 8.21 21.83 11.85
N CYS A 316 7.06 21.63 11.22
CA CYS A 316 6.91 21.72 9.77
C CYS A 316 7.26 23.14 9.25
N LEU A 317 6.79 24.20 9.91
CA LEU A 317 7.15 25.58 9.55
C LEU A 317 8.65 25.85 9.74
N ALA A 318 9.27 25.34 10.80
CA ALA A 318 10.70 25.44 11.02
C ALA A 318 11.48 24.73 9.90
N CYS A 319 11.08 23.51 9.51
CA CYS A 319 11.68 22.80 8.38
C CYS A 319 11.52 23.55 7.06
N LEU A 320 10.31 24.07 6.77
CA LEU A 320 10.05 24.86 5.56
C LEU A 320 10.89 26.14 5.51
N SER A 321 11.00 26.86 6.63
CA SER A 321 11.84 28.06 6.71
C SER A 321 13.33 27.73 6.55
N CYS A 322 13.81 26.62 7.11
CA CYS A 322 15.18 26.14 6.94
C CYS A 322 15.49 25.84 5.46
N VAL A 323 14.62 25.07 4.79
CA VAL A 323 14.76 24.76 3.36
C VAL A 323 14.73 26.04 2.52
N PHE A 324 13.86 26.99 2.85
CA PHE A 324 13.79 28.29 2.18
C PHE A 324 15.10 29.09 2.33
N LEU A 325 15.67 29.17 3.54
CA LEU A 325 16.94 29.86 3.78
C LEU A 325 18.11 29.19 3.05
N LEU A 326 18.16 27.85 3.05
CA LEU A 326 19.17 27.10 2.31
C LEU A 326 19.08 27.35 0.79
N MET A 327 17.85 27.40 0.27
CA MET A 327 17.59 27.73 -1.13
C MET A 327 18.04 29.15 -1.48
N LEU A 328 17.76 30.15 -0.63
CA LEU A 328 18.29 31.51 -0.80
C LEU A 328 19.82 31.53 -0.77
N GLY A 329 20.46 30.79 0.14
CA GLY A 329 21.91 30.65 0.19
C GLY A 329 22.49 30.06 -1.11
N CYS A 330 21.82 29.08 -1.70
CA CYS A 330 22.22 28.51 -2.99
C CYS A 330 22.06 29.50 -4.15
N PHE A 331 21.03 30.34 -4.13
CA PHE A 331 20.88 31.39 -5.14
C PHE A 331 21.97 32.47 -5.03
N GLN A 332 22.32 32.89 -3.82
CA GLN A 332 23.44 33.81 -3.61
C GLN A 332 24.77 33.21 -4.09
N LEU A 333 25.00 31.92 -3.80
CA LEU A 333 26.15 31.19 -4.33
C LEU A 333 26.15 31.14 -5.86
N GLN A 334 24.97 30.94 -6.48
CA GLN A 334 24.83 30.93 -7.94
C GLN A 334 25.17 32.29 -8.56
N GLU A 335 24.64 33.38 -8.01
CA GLU A 335 24.97 34.74 -8.46
C GLU A 335 26.47 35.04 -8.31
N PHE A 336 27.05 34.64 -7.18
CA PHE A 336 28.49 34.79 -6.95
C PHE A 336 29.34 34.05 -8.00
N VAL A 337 29.02 32.78 -8.29
CA VAL A 337 29.75 31.99 -9.30
C VAL A 337 29.56 32.56 -10.71
N LEU A 338 28.37 33.10 -11.03
CA LEU A 338 28.11 33.75 -12.32
C LEU A 338 28.80 35.11 -12.46
N SER A 339 29.05 35.82 -11.35
CA SER A 339 29.76 37.11 -11.35
C SER A 339 31.22 37.00 -11.80
N ILE A 340 31.84 35.83 -11.61
CA ILE A 340 33.23 35.59 -12.00
C ILE A 340 33.25 35.10 -13.45
N GLN A 341 33.58 36.01 -14.39
CA GLN A 341 33.51 35.74 -15.83
C GLN A 341 34.47 34.63 -16.33
N GLU A 342 35.63 34.47 -15.71
CA GLU A 342 36.73 33.58 -16.15
C GLU A 342 36.56 32.10 -15.77
N LEU A 343 35.44 31.69 -15.17
CA LEU A 343 35.25 30.29 -14.79
C LEU A 343 34.86 29.38 -15.97
N PRO A 344 35.44 28.17 -16.06
CA PRO A 344 35.05 27.17 -17.06
C PRO A 344 33.58 26.78 -16.90
N ARG A 345 32.93 26.46 -18.03
CA ARG A 345 31.49 26.15 -18.11
C ARG A 345 31.03 25.07 -17.11
N LEU A 346 31.89 24.09 -16.80
CA LEU A 346 31.57 23.02 -15.86
C LEU A 346 31.33 23.54 -14.44
N ILE A 347 32.11 24.52 -13.97
CA ILE A 347 31.99 25.04 -12.60
C ILE A 347 30.73 25.90 -12.45
N ARG A 348 30.19 26.46 -13.55
CA ARG A 348 28.90 27.16 -13.54
C ARG A 348 27.71 26.24 -13.20
N PHE A 349 27.85 24.91 -13.33
CA PHE A 349 26.84 23.95 -12.89
C PHE A 349 26.95 23.57 -11.41
N LEU A 350 28.06 23.90 -10.75
CA LEU A 350 28.33 23.52 -9.36
C LEU A 350 27.24 23.98 -8.38
N PRO A 351 26.74 25.24 -8.43
CA PRO A 351 25.63 25.65 -7.55
C PRO A 351 24.36 24.82 -7.74
N LYS A 352 24.06 24.38 -8.97
CA LYS A 352 22.90 23.54 -9.27
C LYS A 352 23.05 22.12 -8.72
N ILE A 353 24.25 21.56 -8.83
CA ILE A 353 24.57 20.24 -8.26
C ILE A 353 24.49 20.30 -6.73
N VAL A 354 25.06 21.35 -6.12
CA VAL A 354 24.99 21.58 -4.67
C VAL A 354 23.54 21.70 -4.20
N LEU A 355 22.72 22.47 -4.91
CA LEU A 355 21.29 22.59 -4.62
C LEU A 355 20.59 21.23 -4.66
N ALA A 356 20.82 20.42 -5.69
CA ALA A 356 20.23 19.09 -5.81
C ALA A 356 20.61 18.18 -4.63
N VAL A 357 21.90 18.15 -4.26
CA VAL A 357 22.40 17.36 -3.12
C VAL A 357 21.79 17.82 -1.80
N ILE A 358 21.70 19.14 -1.56
CA ILE A 358 21.10 19.70 -0.35
C ILE A 358 19.62 19.32 -0.27
N VAL A 359 18.86 19.48 -1.36
CA VAL A 359 17.43 19.13 -1.38
C VAL A 359 17.22 17.65 -1.08
N THR A 360 17.98 16.75 -1.71
CA THR A 360 17.87 15.31 -1.43
C THR A 360 18.24 14.96 0.01
N ALA A 361 19.28 15.59 0.57
CA ALA A 361 19.66 15.38 1.96
C ALA A 361 18.59 15.91 2.94
N CYS A 362 18.03 17.10 2.68
CA CYS A 362 16.95 17.67 3.47
C CYS A 362 15.68 16.82 3.42
N ASP A 363 15.33 16.26 2.26
CA ASP A 363 14.17 15.37 2.11
C ASP A 363 14.29 14.11 2.98
N GLU A 364 15.44 13.44 2.97
CA GLU A 364 15.70 12.27 3.82
C GLU A 364 15.65 12.59 5.33
N VAL A 365 16.18 13.77 5.73
CA VAL A 365 16.08 14.24 7.12
C VAL A 365 14.63 14.55 7.49
N TYR A 366 13.91 15.28 6.65
CA TYR A 366 12.52 15.64 6.88
C TYR A 366 11.64 14.39 6.94
N LYS A 367 11.86 13.39 6.09
CA LYS A 367 11.16 12.11 6.09
C LYS A 367 11.29 11.38 7.44
N LYS A 368 12.50 11.35 8.02
CA LYS A 368 12.73 10.77 9.36
C LYS A 368 11.98 11.54 10.46
N VAL A 369 12.04 12.88 10.40
CA VAL A 369 11.32 13.75 11.35
C VAL A 369 9.80 13.56 11.22
N ALA A 370 9.29 13.46 10.00
CA ALA A 370 7.87 13.27 9.71
C ALA A 370 7.36 11.92 10.22
N TYR A 371 8.10 10.83 10.02
CA TYR A 371 7.75 9.53 10.60
C TYR A 371 7.73 9.59 12.13
N TRP A 372 8.77 10.16 12.74
CA TRP A 372 8.82 10.31 14.20
C TRP A 372 7.66 11.15 14.76
N LEU A 373 7.30 12.25 14.10
CA LEU A 373 6.14 13.07 14.49
C LEU A 373 4.81 12.30 14.36
N ASN A 374 4.66 11.51 13.29
CA ASN A 374 3.43 10.75 13.04
C ASN A 374 3.25 9.58 14.03
N ASP A 375 4.37 8.95 14.43
CA ASP A 375 4.40 7.86 15.40
C ASP A 375 4.24 8.34 16.85
N MET A 376 4.61 9.59 17.16
CA MET A 376 4.31 10.18 18.47
C MET A 376 2.90 10.79 18.56
N GLY A 377 2.35 11.23 17.44
CA GLY A 377 1.00 11.79 17.35
C GLY A 377 -0.12 10.72 17.24
N ALA A 378 0.23 9.52 16.74
CA ALA A 378 0.32 8.32 17.59
C ALA A 378 -0.85 7.94 18.48
#